data_AF-A0A9E3EPZ6-F1
#
_entry.id   AF-A0A9E3EPZ6-F1
#
_cell.length_a   1.000
_cell.length_b   1.000
_cell.length_c   1.000
_cell.angle_alpha   90.00
_cell.angle_beta   90.00
_cell.angle_gamma   90.00
#
_symmetry.space_group_name_H-M   'P 1'
#
loop_
_entity.id
_entity.type
_entity.pdbx_description
1 polymer ?
#
loop_
_entity_poly.entity_id
_entity_poly.type
_entity_poly.pdbx_seq_one_letter_code
_entity_poly.pdbx_strand_id
1 'polypeptide(L)'
;SVSAIDPTNCKIKHTFQTDGPVYGIAIAAVGSSLSGDTGNQLWVSAGNSLTTFDDVTGKVIGSITIPGGPRYITIPPGATIYVTTQNGTVQAVDLTTRKVSQLVTGGQYGPMDFNENTGEVFVPDQAHNQLVVITPVNAGFALPHEPGRVIKTSSQPASIAITSDGQFGFVALAGGGVAMLDIPGRALVNTFHVGGNPQFIITGLYPPAVPQNSPQSNLLNIGAYVLVIGLIIVPLLLFRRYARTRSKTEMEGKGDSHSP
;
A
#
# COMPACT_ATOMS: atom_id res chain seq x y z
N SER A 1 -12.84 -3.48 23.63
CA SER A 1 -13.31 -4.45 22.62
C SER A 1 -13.32 -3.81 21.25
N VAL A 2 -13.35 -4.63 20.20
CA VAL A 2 -13.57 -4.22 18.80
C VAL A 2 -14.87 -4.87 18.34
N SER A 3 -15.69 -4.17 17.55
CA SER A 3 -16.93 -4.72 17.01
C SER A 3 -16.88 -4.79 15.48
N ALA A 4 -17.11 -5.96 14.90
CA ALA A 4 -17.36 -6.10 13.47
C ALA A 4 -18.83 -5.79 13.18
N ILE A 5 -19.08 -4.85 12.27
CA ILE A 5 -20.42 -4.39 11.90
C ILE A 5 -20.74 -4.84 10.48
N ASP A 6 -21.95 -5.32 10.26
CA ASP A 6 -22.47 -5.58 8.92
C ASP A 6 -22.69 -4.27 8.16
N PRO A 7 -22.00 -4.03 7.03
CA PRO A 7 -22.16 -2.78 6.29
C PRO A 7 -23.54 -2.64 5.62
N THR A 8 -24.31 -3.72 5.49
CA THR A 8 -25.63 -3.70 4.82
C THR A 8 -26.78 -3.35 5.75
N ASN A 9 -26.62 -3.59 7.05
CA ASN A 9 -27.71 -3.45 8.03
C ASN A 9 -27.26 -2.91 9.40
N CYS A 10 -25.98 -2.53 9.54
CA CYS A 10 -25.37 -1.94 10.72
C CYS A 10 -25.43 -2.80 12.00
N LYS A 11 -25.80 -4.08 11.92
CA LYS A 11 -25.79 -4.98 13.09
C LYS A 11 -24.37 -5.42 13.42
N ILE A 12 -24.09 -5.59 14.71
CA ILE A 12 -22.84 -6.18 15.18
C ILE A 12 -22.85 -7.68 14.83
N LYS A 13 -21.88 -8.13 14.03
CA LYS A 13 -21.64 -9.54 13.69
C LYS A 13 -20.84 -10.23 14.80
N HIS A 14 -19.77 -9.60 15.24
CA HIS A 14 -18.84 -10.12 16.25
C HIS A 14 -18.35 -9.00 17.17
N THR A 15 -18.05 -9.36 18.42
CA THR A 15 -17.37 -8.49 19.38
C THR A 15 -16.10 -9.21 19.86
N PHE A 16 -14.95 -8.66 19.52
CA PHE A 16 -13.63 -9.14 19.92
C PHE A 16 -13.25 -8.48 21.24
N GLN A 17 -13.09 -9.29 22.29
CA GLN A 17 -12.71 -8.79 23.61
C GLN A 17 -11.22 -8.47 23.64
N THR A 18 -10.89 -7.31 24.20
CA THR A 18 -9.51 -6.82 24.33
C THR A 18 -9.18 -6.66 25.81
N ASP A 19 -7.90 -6.80 26.15
CA ASP A 19 -7.37 -6.69 27.51
C ASP A 19 -7.17 -5.23 27.98
N GLY A 20 -7.39 -4.25 27.10
CA GLY A 20 -7.32 -2.84 27.41
C GLY A 20 -7.95 -1.93 26.35
N PRO A 21 -7.71 -0.60 26.45
CA PRO A 21 -8.11 0.37 25.45
C PRO A 21 -7.52 0.02 24.08
N VAL A 22 -8.31 0.18 23.02
CA VAL A 22 -7.91 -0.07 21.64
C VAL A 22 -7.39 1.23 21.03
N TYR A 23 -6.22 1.16 20.40
CA TYR A 23 -5.60 2.33 19.76
C TYR A 23 -5.56 2.22 18.23
N GLY A 24 -5.55 1.01 17.69
CA GLY A 24 -5.42 0.74 16.25
C GLY A 24 -5.87 -0.67 15.90
N ILE A 25 -6.31 -0.81 14.66
CA ILE A 25 -6.75 -2.08 14.08
C ILE A 25 -6.25 -2.17 12.63
N ALA A 26 -5.95 -3.37 12.18
CA ALA A 26 -5.59 -3.66 10.80
C ALA A 26 -6.00 -5.10 10.45
N ILE A 27 -6.32 -5.32 9.18
CA ILE A 27 -6.61 -6.65 8.65
C ILE A 27 -5.40 -7.08 7.82
N ALA A 28 -4.87 -8.26 8.12
CA ALA A 28 -3.92 -8.94 7.25
C ALA A 28 -4.66 -10.01 6.46
N ALA A 29 -4.61 -9.91 5.13
CA ALA A 29 -5.05 -10.97 4.23
C ALA A 29 -3.96 -12.06 4.22
N VAL A 30 -3.93 -12.88 5.27
CA VAL A 30 -2.94 -13.93 5.41
C VAL A 30 -3.44 -15.13 4.60
N GLY A 31 -2.75 -15.45 3.50
CA GLY A 31 -2.99 -16.71 2.80
C GLY A 31 -2.81 -17.87 3.80
N SER A 32 -3.70 -18.86 3.74
CA SER A 32 -3.85 -19.99 4.68
C SER A 32 -2.55 -20.72 5.09
N SER A 33 -1.44 -20.51 4.37
CA SER A 33 -0.10 -21.06 4.66
C SER A 33 0.56 -20.55 5.95
N LEU A 34 0.25 -19.35 6.45
CA LEU A 34 0.89 -18.80 7.67
C LEU A 34 0.06 -18.97 8.93
N SER A 35 -1.27 -19.12 8.80
CA SER A 35 -2.22 -19.24 9.91
C SER A 35 -2.71 -20.68 10.13
N GLY A 36 -2.70 -21.54 9.10
CA GLY A 36 -3.39 -22.83 9.12
C GLY A 36 -4.92 -22.72 9.09
N ASP A 37 -5.46 -21.50 9.15
CA ASP A 37 -6.88 -21.18 9.18
C ASP A 37 -7.30 -20.42 7.90
N THR A 38 -8.58 -20.52 7.53
CA THR A 38 -9.13 -20.01 6.27
C THR A 38 -9.57 -18.54 6.31
N GLY A 39 -9.48 -17.88 7.47
CA GLY A 39 -9.92 -16.49 7.69
C GLY A 39 -8.79 -15.45 7.56
N ASN A 40 -9.17 -14.18 7.42
CA ASN A 40 -8.20 -13.10 7.55
C ASN A 40 -7.83 -12.93 9.03
N GLN A 41 -6.69 -12.29 9.29
CA GLN A 41 -6.28 -11.98 10.66
C GLN A 41 -6.62 -10.53 11.00
N LEU A 42 -7.41 -10.34 12.05
CA LEU A 42 -7.62 -9.04 12.67
C LEU A 42 -6.53 -8.79 13.70
N TRP A 43 -5.70 -7.80 13.45
CA TRP A 43 -4.66 -7.33 14.35
C TRP A 43 -5.15 -6.09 15.10
N VAL A 44 -4.96 -6.09 16.42
CA VAL A 44 -5.46 -5.04 17.31
C VAL A 44 -4.36 -4.61 18.27
N SER A 45 -4.03 -3.32 18.28
CA SER A 45 -3.20 -2.73 19.34
C SER A 45 -4.08 -2.39 20.54
N ALA A 46 -3.89 -3.11 21.65
CA ALA A 46 -4.60 -2.87 22.89
C ALA A 46 -3.70 -3.10 24.10
N GLY A 47 -3.89 -2.30 25.15
CA GLY A 47 -3.03 -2.35 26.33
C GLY A 47 -1.55 -2.20 25.95
N ASN A 48 -0.73 -3.23 26.24
CA ASN A 48 0.70 -3.28 25.92
C ASN A 48 1.04 -4.27 24.78
N SER A 49 0.03 -4.77 24.08
CA SER A 49 0.20 -5.88 23.14
C SER A 49 -0.49 -5.63 21.81
N LEU A 50 0.04 -6.31 20.81
CA LEU A 50 -0.59 -6.49 19.52
C LEU A 50 -1.24 -7.88 19.54
N THR A 51 -2.58 -7.92 19.56
CA THR A 51 -3.37 -9.15 19.64
C THR A 51 -3.98 -9.48 18.30
N THR A 52 -3.85 -10.73 17.88
CA THR A 52 -4.38 -11.26 16.62
C THR A 52 -5.62 -12.09 16.89
N PHE A 53 -6.67 -11.85 16.12
CA PHE A 53 -7.91 -12.62 16.13
C PHE A 53 -8.15 -13.24 14.75
N ASP A 54 -8.76 -14.42 14.76
CA ASP A 54 -9.42 -14.97 13.58
C ASP A 54 -10.70 -14.17 13.33
N ASP A 55 -10.82 -13.55 12.15
CA ASP A 55 -11.89 -12.60 11.87
C ASP A 55 -13.28 -13.24 11.74
N VAL A 56 -13.34 -14.56 11.50
CA VAL A 56 -14.58 -15.33 11.37
C VAL A 56 -15.07 -15.86 12.72
N THR A 57 -14.19 -16.48 13.50
CA THR A 57 -14.53 -17.15 14.76
C THR A 57 -14.44 -16.23 15.96
N GLY A 58 -13.72 -15.11 15.85
CA GLY A 58 -13.47 -14.18 16.96
C GLY A 58 -12.46 -14.69 17.99
N LYS A 59 -11.81 -15.84 17.74
CA LYS A 59 -10.83 -16.41 18.66
C LYS A 59 -9.51 -15.67 18.57
N VAL A 60 -8.85 -15.51 19.71
CA VAL A 60 -7.47 -15.03 19.78
C VAL A 60 -6.54 -16.10 19.20
N ILE A 61 -5.78 -15.73 18.17
CA ILE A 61 -4.73 -16.56 17.55
C ILE A 61 -3.39 -16.34 18.25
N GLY A 62 -3.12 -15.11 18.69
CA GLY A 62 -1.84 -14.77 19.28
C GLY A 62 -1.81 -13.39 19.91
N SER A 63 -0.74 -13.13 20.66
CA SER A 63 -0.45 -11.83 21.24
C SER A 63 1.06 -11.62 21.28
N ILE A 64 1.48 -10.39 20.95
CA ILE A 64 2.88 -9.98 20.92
C ILE A 64 3.00 -8.70 21.76
N THR A 65 3.80 -8.72 22.83
CA THR A 65 4.05 -7.52 23.62
C THR A 65 4.89 -6.52 22.83
N ILE A 66 4.45 -5.27 22.78
CA ILE A 66 5.14 -4.18 22.09
C ILE A 66 5.71 -3.23 23.14
N PRO A 67 7.05 -3.16 23.30
CA PRO A 67 7.68 -2.25 24.24
C PRO A 67 7.23 -0.79 24.02
N GLY A 68 6.86 -0.11 25.11
CA GLY A 68 6.42 1.28 25.05
C GLY A 68 4.96 1.50 24.63
N GLY A 69 4.15 0.43 24.58
CA GLY A 69 2.70 0.49 24.40
C GLY A 69 2.29 0.75 22.95
N PRO A 70 1.68 -0.21 22.24
CA PRO A 70 1.35 -0.03 20.82
C PRO A 70 0.22 0.99 20.65
N ARG A 71 0.27 1.77 19.56
CA ARG A 71 -0.74 2.78 19.22
C ARG A 71 -1.34 2.52 17.86
N TYR A 72 -0.72 3.00 16.78
CA TYR A 72 -1.20 2.79 15.41
C TYR A 72 -0.44 1.65 14.75
N ILE A 73 -1.14 0.89 13.90
CA ILE A 73 -0.58 -0.26 13.20
C ILE A 73 -0.84 -0.14 11.70
N THR A 74 0.12 -0.58 10.89
CA THR A 74 -0.08 -0.78 9.45
C THR A 74 0.63 -2.06 9.00
N ILE A 75 0.07 -2.71 7.98
CA ILE A 75 0.52 -4.02 7.50
C ILE A 75 0.68 -3.95 5.98
N PRO A 76 1.87 -3.53 5.50
CA PRO A 76 2.18 -3.59 4.07
C PRO A 76 2.20 -5.04 3.55
N PRO A 77 2.14 -5.25 2.23
CA PRO A 77 2.36 -6.56 1.63
C PRO A 77 3.64 -7.21 2.15
N GLY A 78 3.56 -8.48 2.55
CA GLY A 78 4.67 -9.24 3.10
C GLY A 78 4.38 -9.76 4.50
N ALA A 79 5.44 -9.93 5.30
CA ALA A 79 5.40 -10.60 6.61
C ALA A 79 5.80 -9.67 7.76
N THR A 80 5.53 -8.37 7.67
CA THR A 80 5.94 -7.40 8.70
C THR A 80 4.83 -6.42 9.03
N ILE A 81 4.57 -6.24 10.32
CA ILE A 81 3.69 -5.20 10.86
C ILE A 81 4.55 -4.04 11.35
N TYR A 82 4.14 -2.81 11.06
CA TYR A 82 4.73 -1.62 11.64
C TYR A 82 3.81 -1.05 12.71
N VAL A 83 4.39 -0.71 13.85
CA VAL A 83 3.66 -0.27 15.03
C VAL A 83 4.29 1.02 15.56
N THR A 84 3.50 2.09 15.67
CA THR A 84 3.90 3.24 16.49
C THR A 84 3.62 2.96 17.95
N THR A 85 4.38 3.58 18.85
CA THR A 85 4.20 3.38 20.30
C THR A 85 3.93 4.67 21.05
N GLN A 86 3.32 4.55 22.24
CA GLN A 86 3.04 5.67 23.13
C GLN A 86 4.33 6.35 23.61
N ASN A 87 5.42 5.59 23.75
CA ASN A 87 6.75 6.09 24.09
C ASN A 87 7.53 6.68 22.90
N GLY A 88 6.88 6.91 21.76
CA GLY A 88 7.50 7.63 20.65
C GLY A 88 8.51 6.81 19.85
N THR A 89 8.22 5.52 19.63
CA THR A 89 9.01 4.66 18.73
C THR A 89 8.16 4.16 17.57
N VAL A 90 8.82 3.75 16.48
CA VAL A 90 8.23 2.88 15.46
C VAL A 90 8.96 1.55 15.51
N GLN A 91 8.21 0.45 15.50
CA GLN A 91 8.74 -0.90 15.59
C GLN A 91 8.23 -1.75 14.42
N ALA A 92 9.10 -2.60 13.88
CA ALA A 92 8.74 -3.68 12.98
C ALA A 92 8.53 -4.97 13.77
N VAL A 93 7.45 -5.68 13.46
CA VAL A 93 7.12 -6.99 14.01
C VAL A 93 7.10 -8.00 12.88
N ASP A 94 8.00 -8.96 12.93
CA ASP A 94 8.04 -10.08 12.00
C ASP A 94 6.88 -11.04 12.31
N LEU A 95 6.02 -11.29 11.33
CA LEU A 95 4.82 -12.12 11.49
C LEU A 95 5.12 -13.61 11.67
N THR A 96 6.26 -14.08 11.17
CA THR A 96 6.67 -15.48 11.25
C THR A 96 7.39 -15.75 12.56
N THR A 97 8.37 -14.93 12.91
CA THR A 97 9.22 -15.14 14.10
C THR A 97 8.69 -14.44 15.35
N ARG A 98 7.72 -13.53 15.19
CA ARG A 98 7.20 -12.63 16.25
C ARG A 98 8.27 -11.72 16.85
N LYS A 99 9.41 -11.56 16.17
CA LYS A 99 10.49 -10.70 16.61
C LYS A 99 10.09 -9.24 16.46
N VAL A 100 10.29 -8.47 17.53
CA VAL A 100 10.06 -7.02 17.57
C VAL A 100 11.39 -6.30 17.42
N SER A 101 11.46 -5.36 16.48
CA SER A 101 12.66 -4.57 16.19
C SER A 101 12.33 -3.08 16.17
N GLN A 102 13.04 -2.28 16.96
CA GLN A 102 12.88 -0.83 16.94
C GLN A 102 13.56 -0.23 15.70
N LEU A 103 12.86 0.68 15.01
CA LEU A 103 13.33 1.34 13.79
C LEU A 103 13.72 2.79 14.05
N VAL A 104 12.80 3.59 14.60
CA VAL A 104 13.03 5.00 14.94
C VAL A 104 12.48 5.32 16.32
N THR A 105 12.99 6.41 16.93
CA THR A 105 12.66 6.85 18.29
C THR A 105 12.60 8.37 18.37
N GLY A 106 12.03 8.88 19.48
CA GLY A 106 12.02 10.30 19.82
C GLY A 106 10.91 11.12 19.16
N GLY A 107 10.04 10.50 18.36
CA GLY A 107 8.94 11.19 17.68
C GLY A 107 7.62 11.14 18.46
N GLN A 108 6.64 11.89 17.95
CA GLN A 108 5.23 11.69 18.29
C GLN A 108 4.51 11.16 17.06
N TYR A 109 4.56 9.84 16.91
CA TYR A 109 4.17 9.19 15.66
C TYR A 109 2.66 8.95 15.56
N GLY A 110 2.08 9.39 14.44
CA GLY A 110 0.65 9.27 14.11
C GLY A 110 0.28 7.99 13.35
N PRO A 111 -0.96 7.89 12.84
CA PRO A 111 -1.39 6.81 11.97
C PRO A 111 -0.54 6.78 10.69
N MET A 112 0.01 5.61 10.40
CA MET A 112 0.90 5.38 9.26
C MET A 112 0.11 4.86 8.07
N ASP A 113 0.65 5.09 6.88
CA ASP A 113 0.21 4.40 5.67
C ASP A 113 1.42 4.04 4.81
N PHE A 114 1.26 3.19 3.82
CA PHE A 114 2.36 2.64 3.05
C PHE A 114 2.10 2.68 1.55
N ASN A 115 3.19 2.60 0.79
CA ASN A 115 3.12 2.48 -0.65
C ASN A 115 3.06 1.00 -1.06
N GLU A 116 1.93 0.56 -1.62
CA GLU A 116 1.68 -0.84 -2.05
C GLU A 116 2.74 -1.41 -3.00
N ASN A 117 3.35 -0.57 -3.85
CA ASN A 117 4.31 -1.02 -4.85
C ASN A 117 5.72 -1.21 -4.30
N THR A 118 6.09 -0.45 -3.26
CA THR A 118 7.47 -0.39 -2.75
C THR A 118 7.60 -0.92 -1.33
N GLY A 119 6.50 -0.99 -0.58
CA GLY A 119 6.47 -1.34 0.85
C GLY A 119 6.95 -0.22 1.77
N GLU A 120 7.30 0.97 1.26
CA GLU A 120 7.75 2.08 2.08
C GLU A 120 6.62 2.55 3.01
N VAL A 121 6.93 2.78 4.29
CA VAL A 121 5.95 3.21 5.28
C VAL A 121 6.15 4.67 5.62
N PHE A 122 5.11 5.47 5.48
CA PHE A 122 5.09 6.89 5.78
C PHE A 122 4.48 7.12 7.16
N VAL A 123 5.26 7.77 8.02
CA VAL A 123 4.95 7.96 9.43
C VAL A 123 4.83 9.44 9.74
N PRO A 124 3.63 9.96 10.05
CA PRO A 124 3.47 11.31 10.57
C PRO A 124 4.23 11.46 11.89
N ASP A 125 5.10 12.46 11.99
CA ASP A 125 5.83 12.79 13.20
C ASP A 125 5.46 14.22 13.64
N GLN A 126 4.55 14.28 14.60
CA GLN A 126 3.99 15.53 15.13
C GLN A 126 5.03 16.36 15.87
N ALA A 127 5.98 15.71 16.56
CA ALA A 127 6.99 16.39 17.37
C ALA A 127 7.94 17.23 16.52
N HIS A 128 8.18 16.82 15.27
CA HIS A 128 9.21 17.41 14.41
C HIS A 128 8.68 18.03 13.11
N ASN A 129 7.34 18.15 12.96
CA ASN A 129 6.68 18.68 11.76
C ASN A 129 7.20 18.03 10.47
N GLN A 130 7.11 16.71 10.40
CA GLN A 130 7.65 15.94 9.28
C GLN A 130 6.94 14.61 9.09
N LEU A 131 7.11 14.02 7.91
CA LEU A 131 6.94 12.59 7.70
C LEU A 131 8.30 11.91 7.83
N VAL A 132 8.37 10.87 8.63
CA VAL A 132 9.46 9.89 8.57
C VAL A 132 9.06 8.83 7.57
N VAL A 133 9.94 8.52 6.61
CA VAL A 133 9.70 7.42 5.66
C VAL A 133 10.64 6.29 6.00
N ILE A 134 10.05 5.15 6.32
CA ILE A 134 10.71 3.92 6.74
C ILE A 134 10.96 3.04 5.52
N THR A 135 12.18 2.52 5.41
CA THR A 135 12.56 1.54 4.39
C THR A 135 11.87 0.21 4.69
N PRO A 136 11.38 -0.53 3.68
CA PRO A 136 10.76 -1.82 3.90
C PRO A 136 11.71 -2.79 4.61
N VAL A 137 11.27 -3.30 5.75
CA VAL A 137 11.91 -4.38 6.50
C VAL A 137 11.48 -5.71 5.90
N ASN A 138 12.46 -6.51 5.48
CA ASN A 138 12.22 -7.87 5.04
C ASN A 138 12.47 -8.82 6.22
N ALA A 139 11.44 -9.59 6.59
CA ALA A 139 11.53 -10.61 7.63
C ALA A 139 12.72 -11.57 7.40
N GLY A 140 13.51 -11.81 8.44
CA GLY A 140 14.73 -12.64 8.37
C GLY A 140 16.00 -11.97 7.82
N PHE A 141 15.93 -10.73 7.33
CA PHE A 141 17.11 -9.97 6.87
C PHE A 141 17.59 -8.95 7.91
N ALA A 142 18.78 -8.39 7.69
CA ALA A 142 19.28 -7.29 8.50
C ALA A 142 18.37 -6.07 8.38
N LEU A 143 18.20 -5.34 9.47
CA LEU A 143 17.40 -4.12 9.48
C LEU A 143 18.06 -3.05 8.61
N PRO A 144 17.29 -2.31 7.79
CA PRO A 144 17.78 -1.13 7.10
C PRO A 144 18.24 -0.05 8.11
N HIS A 145 19.04 0.89 7.63
CA HIS A 145 19.34 2.10 8.39
C HIS A 145 18.13 3.05 8.35
N GLU A 146 17.67 3.47 9.51
CA GLU A 146 16.46 4.29 9.65
C GLU A 146 16.73 5.64 10.36
N PRO A 147 15.99 6.71 10.00
CA PRO A 147 14.97 6.76 8.96
C PRO A 147 15.57 6.70 7.55
N GLY A 148 14.90 6.01 6.61
CA GLY A 148 15.30 5.99 5.20
C GLY A 148 15.30 7.38 4.58
N ARG A 149 14.29 8.21 4.91
CA ARG A 149 14.30 9.66 4.64
C ARG A 149 13.27 10.40 5.51
N VAL A 150 13.31 11.73 5.42
CA VAL A 150 12.36 12.63 6.07
C VAL A 150 11.80 13.63 5.04
N ILE A 151 10.52 13.94 5.14
CA ILE A 151 9.83 14.96 4.34
C ILE A 151 9.27 16.01 5.29
N LYS A 152 9.70 17.27 5.19
CA LYS A 152 9.21 18.34 6.05
C LYS A 152 7.79 18.77 5.68
N THR A 153 6.96 19.01 6.69
CA THR A 153 5.62 19.55 6.53
C THR A 153 5.58 20.99 7.05
N SER A 154 4.59 21.77 6.63
CA SER A 154 4.41 23.16 7.06
C SER A 154 3.86 23.29 8.49
N SER A 155 3.19 22.24 9.00
CA SER A 155 2.72 22.13 10.37
C SER A 155 2.64 20.66 10.82
N GLN A 156 2.16 20.40 12.04
CA GLN A 156 2.11 19.06 12.62
C GLN A 156 1.24 18.12 11.78
N PRO A 157 1.77 17.01 11.26
CA PRO A 157 0.99 16.05 10.50
C PRO A 157 0.20 15.11 11.42
N ALA A 158 -1.12 15.08 11.27
CA ALA A 158 -2.02 14.25 12.06
C ALA A 158 -2.09 12.81 11.54
N SER A 159 -2.20 12.63 10.23
CA SER A 159 -2.28 11.34 9.53
C SER A 159 -1.82 11.47 8.08
N ILE A 160 -1.59 10.34 7.42
CA ILE A 160 -1.30 10.25 5.99
C ILE A 160 -2.13 9.13 5.35
N ALA A 161 -2.50 9.30 4.09
CA ALA A 161 -3.03 8.25 3.24
C ALA A 161 -2.30 8.25 1.88
N ILE A 162 -1.93 7.07 1.37
CA ILE A 162 -1.24 6.87 0.10
C ILE A 162 -2.23 6.28 -0.91
N THR A 163 -2.21 6.75 -2.16
CA THR A 163 -3.07 6.19 -3.20
C THR A 163 -2.65 4.77 -3.56
N SER A 164 -3.60 3.91 -3.96
CA SER A 164 -3.32 2.48 -4.25
C SER A 164 -2.31 2.25 -5.38
N ASP A 165 -2.15 3.23 -6.29
CA ASP A 165 -1.12 3.20 -7.34
C ASP A 165 0.24 3.73 -6.87
N GLY A 166 0.33 4.21 -5.63
CA GLY A 166 1.56 4.73 -5.04
C GLY A 166 2.05 6.06 -5.62
N GLN A 167 1.23 6.79 -6.39
CA GLN A 167 1.63 8.03 -7.04
C GLN A 167 1.52 9.25 -6.11
N PHE A 168 0.49 9.29 -5.27
CA PHE A 168 0.23 10.42 -4.38
C PHE A 168 0.06 10.00 -2.93
N GLY A 169 0.40 10.91 -2.02
CA GLY A 169 0.03 10.86 -0.62
C GLY A 169 -0.72 12.12 -0.21
N PHE A 170 -1.59 12.01 0.79
CA PHE A 170 -2.32 13.14 1.36
C PHE A 170 -2.10 13.16 2.87
N VAL A 171 -1.59 14.28 3.37
CA VAL A 171 -1.21 14.46 4.77
C VAL A 171 -2.19 15.43 5.42
N ALA A 172 -2.91 14.98 6.45
CA ALA A 172 -3.71 15.88 7.27
C ALA A 172 -2.78 16.70 8.16
N LEU A 173 -2.94 18.02 8.13
CA LEU A 173 -2.10 18.95 8.86
C LEU A 173 -2.92 19.73 9.90
N ALA A 174 -2.32 19.96 11.07
CA ALA A 174 -2.87 20.87 12.05
C ALA A 174 -3.08 22.26 11.43
N GLY A 175 -4.20 22.91 11.77
CA GLY A 175 -4.59 24.19 11.20
C GLY A 175 -5.42 24.09 9.90
N GLY A 176 -5.95 22.90 9.58
CA GLY A 176 -6.92 22.75 8.49
C GLY A 176 -6.30 22.55 7.11
N GLY A 177 -5.01 22.20 7.04
CA GLY A 177 -4.33 21.89 5.79
C GLY A 177 -4.43 20.42 5.42
N VAL A 178 -4.46 20.11 4.12
CA VAL A 178 -4.21 18.78 3.58
C VAL A 178 -3.13 18.91 2.51
N ALA A 179 -1.92 18.44 2.82
CA ALA A 179 -0.80 18.51 1.88
C ALA A 179 -0.79 17.31 0.93
N MET A 180 -0.64 17.58 -0.36
CA MET A 180 -0.47 16.55 -1.39
C MET A 180 1.02 16.29 -1.61
N LEU A 181 1.42 15.04 -1.49
CA LEU A 181 2.75 14.52 -1.70
C LEU A 181 2.81 13.80 -3.05
N ASP A 182 3.71 14.22 -3.93
CA ASP A 182 4.15 13.40 -5.06
C ASP A 182 5.13 12.36 -4.51
N ILE A 183 4.75 11.09 -4.56
CA ILE A 183 5.50 10.00 -3.94
C ILE A 183 6.78 9.67 -4.74
N PRO A 184 6.71 9.44 -6.07
CA PRO A 184 7.91 9.33 -6.90
C PRO A 184 8.84 10.55 -6.82
N GLY A 185 8.26 11.76 -6.86
CA GLY A 185 9.01 13.02 -6.77
C GLY A 185 9.49 13.35 -5.36
N ARG A 186 8.98 12.66 -4.33
CA ARG A 186 9.33 12.80 -2.90
C ARG A 186 9.12 14.22 -2.37
N ALA A 187 8.16 14.94 -2.90
CA ALA A 187 7.96 16.35 -2.62
C ALA A 187 6.49 16.69 -2.38
N LEU A 188 6.24 17.58 -1.43
CA LEU A 188 4.92 18.19 -1.28
C LEU A 188 4.69 19.13 -2.48
N VAL A 189 3.61 18.89 -3.22
CA VAL A 189 3.31 19.59 -4.47
C VAL A 189 2.11 20.54 -4.35
N ASN A 190 1.24 20.35 -3.34
CA ASN A 190 0.13 21.26 -3.08
C ASN A 190 -0.32 21.19 -1.62
N THR A 191 -1.09 22.17 -1.15
CA THR A 191 -1.82 22.10 0.13
C THR A 191 -3.21 22.69 -0.02
N PHE A 192 -4.23 21.89 0.30
CA PHE A 192 -5.63 22.30 0.29
C PHE A 192 -6.04 22.78 1.68
N HIS A 193 -6.80 23.87 1.77
CA HIS A 193 -7.37 24.31 3.04
C HIS A 193 -8.80 23.78 3.18
N VAL A 194 -9.00 22.91 4.16
CA VAL A 194 -10.30 22.27 4.47
C VAL A 194 -10.94 22.84 5.74
N GLY A 195 -10.22 23.70 6.47
CA GLY A 195 -10.65 24.23 7.77
C GLY A 195 -10.58 23.20 8.89
N GLY A 196 -10.87 23.62 10.12
CA GLY A 196 -10.87 22.74 11.29
C GLY A 196 -9.50 22.11 11.59
N ASN A 197 -9.51 20.86 12.08
CA ASN A 197 -8.31 20.10 12.42
C ASN A 197 -8.43 18.66 11.86
N PRO A 198 -8.16 18.43 10.56
CA PRO A 198 -8.31 17.11 9.96
C PRO A 198 -7.44 16.09 10.71
N GLN A 199 -8.06 14.99 11.16
CA GLN A 199 -7.38 13.97 11.97
C GLN A 199 -7.07 12.71 11.16
N PHE A 200 -7.90 12.40 10.17
CA PHE A 200 -7.83 11.14 9.42
C PHE A 200 -8.15 11.38 7.95
N ILE A 201 -7.43 10.69 7.07
CA ILE A 201 -7.65 10.67 5.64
C ILE A 201 -7.68 9.21 5.20
N ILE A 202 -8.54 8.89 4.25
CA ILE A 202 -8.49 7.65 3.49
C ILE A 202 -8.46 8.00 2.00
N THR A 203 -7.69 7.23 1.25
CA THR A 203 -7.69 7.22 -0.20
C THR A 203 -8.44 5.99 -0.69
N GLY A 204 -9.21 6.15 -1.77
CA GLY A 204 -9.83 5.02 -2.46
C GLY A 204 -8.90 4.42 -3.51
N LEU A 205 -9.43 3.48 -4.29
CA LEU A 205 -8.76 3.01 -5.51
C LEU A 205 -8.43 4.20 -6.41
N TYR A 206 -7.18 4.29 -6.82
CA TYR A 206 -6.71 5.31 -7.73
C TYR A 206 -5.94 4.69 -8.91
N PRO A 207 -6.18 5.14 -10.15
CA PRO A 207 -7.25 6.08 -10.53
C PRO A 207 -8.64 5.50 -10.20
N PRO A 208 -9.66 6.35 -9.93
CA PRO A 208 -10.99 5.88 -9.55
C PRO A 208 -11.48 4.84 -10.55
N ALA A 209 -12.05 3.74 -10.04
CA ALA A 209 -12.60 2.71 -10.90
C ALA A 209 -13.62 3.34 -11.86
N VAL A 210 -13.33 3.27 -13.15
CA VAL A 210 -14.26 3.77 -14.18
C VAL A 210 -15.51 2.88 -14.11
N PRO A 211 -16.71 3.44 -13.90
CA PRO A 211 -17.92 2.63 -13.91
C PRO A 211 -18.00 1.85 -15.21
N GLN A 212 -18.21 0.53 -15.12
CA GLN A 212 -18.19 -0.40 -16.25
C GLN A 212 -19.16 0.01 -17.38
N ASN A 213 -20.17 0.84 -17.07
CA ASN A 213 -21.18 1.35 -18.01
C ASN A 213 -21.08 2.87 -18.29
N SER A 214 -19.91 3.48 -18.13
CA SER A 214 -19.72 4.90 -18.48
C SER A 214 -19.28 5.08 -19.93
N PRO A 215 -19.55 6.23 -20.58
CA PRO A 215 -19.01 6.52 -21.91
C PRO A 215 -17.46 6.42 -21.95
N GLN A 216 -16.80 6.69 -20.83
CA GLN A 216 -15.34 6.58 -20.66
C GLN A 216 -14.83 5.12 -20.68
N SER A 217 -15.57 4.15 -20.12
CA SER A 217 -15.17 2.73 -20.18
C SER A 217 -15.22 2.18 -21.61
N ASN A 218 -16.22 2.61 -22.40
CA ASN A 218 -16.32 2.25 -23.82
C ASN A 218 -15.14 2.80 -24.65
N LEU A 219 -14.73 4.05 -24.40
CA LEU A 219 -13.60 4.67 -25.09
C LEU A 219 -12.26 3.99 -24.76
N LEU A 220 -12.03 3.65 -23.49
CA LEU A 220 -10.82 2.94 -23.06
C LEU A 220 -10.74 1.54 -23.67
N ASN A 221 -11.86 0.80 -23.68
CA ASN A 221 -11.91 -0.53 -24.29
C ASN A 221 -11.65 -0.46 -25.80
N ILE A 222 -12.28 0.47 -26.52
CA ILE A 222 -12.04 0.65 -27.97
C ILE A 222 -10.58 1.00 -28.23
N GLY A 223 -9.99 1.91 -27.46
CA GLY A 223 -8.57 2.27 -27.58
C GLY A 223 -7.64 1.09 -27.35
N ALA A 224 -7.90 0.25 -26.33
CA ALA A 224 -7.14 -0.96 -26.05
C ALA A 224 -7.23 -1.97 -27.20
N TYR A 225 -8.43 -2.20 -27.75
CA TYR A 225 -8.60 -3.09 -28.91
C TYR A 225 -7.87 -2.58 -30.15
N VAL A 226 -7.95 -1.28 -30.45
CA VAL A 226 -7.22 -0.68 -31.60
C VAL A 226 -5.72 -0.83 -31.43
N LEU A 227 -5.19 -0.65 -30.22
CA LEU A 227 -3.77 -0.80 -29.92
C LEU A 227 -3.30 -2.26 -30.05
N VAL A 228 -4.05 -3.21 -29.50
CA VAL A 228 -3.76 -4.65 -29.65
C VAL A 228 -3.85 -5.10 -31.10
N ILE A 229 -4.88 -4.67 -31.82
CA ILE A 229 -5.05 -4.95 -33.26
C ILE A 229 -3.87 -4.36 -34.04
N GLY A 230 -3.46 -3.13 -33.75
CA GLY A 230 -2.29 -2.51 -34.35
C GLY A 230 -1.00 -3.30 -34.09
N LEU A 231 -0.76 -3.70 -32.83
CA LEU A 231 0.40 -4.50 -32.43
C LEU A 231 0.44 -5.89 -33.05
N ILE A 232 -0.70 -6.46 -33.46
CA ILE A 232 -0.76 -7.79 -34.09
C ILE A 232 -0.73 -7.67 -35.62
N ILE A 233 -1.58 -6.81 -36.20
CA ILE A 233 -1.78 -6.73 -37.65
C ILE A 233 -0.60 -6.06 -38.34
N VAL A 234 -0.03 -4.99 -37.77
CA VAL A 234 1.09 -4.27 -38.39
C VAL A 234 2.31 -5.18 -38.59
N PRO A 235 2.80 -5.93 -37.57
CA PRO A 235 3.91 -6.85 -37.79
C PRO A 235 3.55 -8.00 -38.74
N LEU A 236 2.31 -8.51 -38.75
CA LEU A 236 1.87 -9.51 -39.74
C LEU A 236 1.89 -8.99 -41.18
N LEU A 237 1.47 -7.74 -41.40
CA LEU A 237 1.51 -7.10 -42.72
C LEU A 237 2.94 -6.81 -43.16
N LEU A 238 3.80 -6.35 -42.25
CA LEU A 238 5.23 -6.15 -42.51
C LEU A 238 5.92 -7.47 -42.85
N PHE A 239 5.64 -8.53 -42.09
CA PHE A 239 6.16 -9.88 -42.35
C PHE A 239 5.68 -10.42 -43.70
N ARG A 240 4.39 -10.27 -44.04
CA ARG A 240 3.86 -10.67 -45.36
C ARG A 240 4.49 -9.88 -46.50
N ARG A 241 4.72 -8.57 -46.33
CA ARG A 241 5.43 -7.75 -47.33
C ARG A 241 6.87 -8.23 -47.50
N TYR A 242 7.57 -8.47 -46.40
CA TYR A 242 8.95 -8.96 -46.40
C TYR A 242 9.10 -10.36 -47.03
N ALA A 243 8.17 -11.28 -46.75
CA ALA A 243 8.16 -12.60 -47.35
C ALA A 243 7.90 -12.57 -48.87
N ARG A 244 7.03 -11.65 -49.34
CA ARG A 244 6.76 -11.46 -50.78
C ARG A 244 7.94 -10.86 -51.54
N THR A 245 8.67 -9.91 -50.95
CA THR A 245 9.88 -9.37 -51.58
C THR A 245 10.99 -10.43 -51.66
N ARG A 246 11.19 -11.23 -50.60
CA ARG A 246 12.19 -12.31 -50.60
C ARG A 246 11.89 -13.40 -51.64
N SER A 247 10.61 -13.80 -51.78
CA SER A 247 10.18 -14.75 -52.82
C SER A 247 10.39 -14.23 -54.24
N LYS A 248 10.25 -12.90 -54.47
CA LYS A 248 10.55 -12.29 -55.78
C LYS A 248 12.05 -12.33 -56.09
N THR A 249 12.90 -12.00 -55.12
CA THR A 249 14.37 -11.99 -55.29
C THR A 249 14.94 -13.40 -55.48
N GLU A 250 14.38 -14.43 -54.84
CA GLU A 250 14.76 -15.83 -55.06
C GLU A 250 14.34 -16.37 -56.44
N MET A 251 13.25 -15.87 -57.03
CA MET A 251 12.87 -16.24 -58.41
C MET A 251 13.71 -15.52 -59.47
N GLU A 252 14.19 -14.30 -59.18
CA GLU A 252 15.04 -13.52 -60.10
C GLU A 252 16.51 -14.02 -60.07
N GLY A 253 17.01 -14.50 -58.92
CA GLY A 253 18.35 -15.07 -58.80
C GLY A 253 18.55 -16.48 -59.38
N LYS A 254 17.49 -17.14 -59.84
CA LYS A 254 17.56 -18.51 -60.43
C LYS A 254 17.46 -18.53 -61.96
N GLY A 255 17.34 -17.35 -62.59
CA GLY A 255 17.25 -17.19 -64.05
C GLY A 255 18.58 -17.10 -64.78
N ASP A 256 19.66 -16.69 -64.10
CA ASP A 256 20.97 -16.47 -64.72
C ASP A 256 22.01 -17.50 -64.26
N SER A 257 21.82 -18.75 -64.69
CA SER A 257 22.94 -19.69 -64.80
C SER A 257 22.64 -20.70 -65.89
N HIS A 258 22.99 -20.39 -67.15
CA HIS A 258 23.42 -21.32 -68.19
C HIS A 258 24.10 -20.52 -69.32
N SER A 259 25.44 -20.52 -69.34
CA SER A 259 26.25 -20.33 -70.55
C SER A 259 26.47 -21.71 -71.21
N PRO A 260 26.75 -21.80 -72.52
CA PRO A 260 27.98 -21.29 -73.13
C PRO A 260 27.77 -20.12 -74.10
#